data_AF-A0AAN5CMN7-F1
#
_entry.id   AF-A0AAN5CMN7-F1
#
_cell.length_a   1.000
_cell.length_b   1.000
_cell.length_c   1.000
_cell.angle_alpha   90.00
_cell.angle_beta   90.00
_cell.angle_gamma   90.00
#
_symmetry.space_group_name_H-M   'P 1'
#
loop_
_entity.id
_entity.type
_entity.pdbx_description
1 polymer ?
#
loop_
_entity_poly.entity_id
_entity_poly.type
_entity_poly.pdbx_seq_one_letter_code
_entity_poly.pdbx_strand_id
1 'polypeptide(L)'
;MDLDRPQLYFFLLPFTLISLFLYIQILIELCHKNRLVVYDSFFYRMICSQSIFDISYVIVYFVVEIPQDWPSMYPLLMGMNGTVIPQLIYAHTYLCLIAQCLGVTMMSVSRMLLICHPSLRRTIV
;
A
#
# COMPACT_ATOMS: atom_id res chain seq x y z
N MET A 1 -9.51 -27.82 2.05
CA MET A 1 -10.79 -27.12 2.24
C MET A 1 -10.73 -25.94 1.30
N ASP A 2 -11.07 -26.18 0.03
CA ASP A 2 -11.08 -25.16 -1.01
C ASP A 2 -12.25 -24.23 -0.72
N LEU A 3 -11.95 -23.13 -0.04
CA LEU A 3 -12.91 -22.03 0.08
C LEU A 3 -13.12 -21.53 -1.36
N ASP A 4 -14.35 -21.59 -1.87
CA ASP A 4 -14.65 -21.01 -3.17
C ASP A 4 -14.17 -19.56 -3.14
N ARG A 5 -13.21 -19.20 -4.01
CA ARG A 5 -12.59 -17.87 -4.12
C ARG A 5 -13.55 -16.70 -3.81
N PRO A 6 -14.80 -16.63 -4.33
CA PRO A 6 -15.75 -15.56 -4.00
C PRO A 6 -16.05 -15.36 -2.51
N GLN A 7 -16.03 -16.43 -1.69
CA GLN A 7 -16.27 -16.34 -0.25
C GLN A 7 -15.13 -15.66 0.49
N LEU A 8 -13.89 -15.83 0.00
CA LEU A 8 -12.70 -15.21 0.59
C LEU A 8 -12.73 -13.69 0.40
N TYR A 9 -13.18 -13.20 -0.77
CA TYR A 9 -13.34 -11.77 -1.02
C TYR A 9 -14.45 -11.15 -0.19
N PHE A 10 -15.60 -11.80 -0.05
CA PHE A 10 -16.68 -11.31 0.81
C PHE A 10 -16.21 -11.09 2.25
N PHE A 11 -15.30 -11.94 2.73
CA PHE A 11 -14.69 -11.79 4.03
C PHE A 11 -13.62 -10.69 4.06
N LEU A 12 -12.78 -10.56 3.03
CA LEU A 12 -11.71 -9.55 2.99
C LEU A 12 -12.20 -8.12 2.72
N LEU A 13 -13.31 -7.95 2.00
CA LEU A 13 -13.85 -6.66 1.58
C LEU A 13 -14.13 -5.68 2.76
N PRO A 14 -14.76 -6.09 3.88
CA PRO A 14 -14.88 -5.22 5.04
C PRO A 14 -13.53 -4.84 5.65
N PHE A 15 -12.54 -5.76 5.68
CA PHE A 15 -11.20 -5.44 6.17
C PHE A 15 -10.48 -4.43 5.27
N THR A 16 -10.60 -4.55 3.95
CA THR A 16 -9.97 -3.61 3.01
C THR A 16 -10.64 -2.23 3.08
N LEU A 17 -11.96 -2.15 3.25
CA LEU A 17 -12.67 -0.88 3.46
C LEU A 17 -12.25 -0.17 4.75
N ILE A 18 -12.19 -0.91 5.87
CA ILE A 18 -11.73 -0.35 7.15
C ILE A 18 -10.28 0.12 7.04
N SER A 19 -9.42 -0.70 6.43
CA SER A 19 -8.01 -0.37 6.25
C SER A 19 -7.83 0.88 5.37
N LEU A 20 -8.56 0.98 4.26
CA LEU A 20 -8.54 2.15 3.38
C LEU A 20 -8.93 3.43 4.14
N PHE A 21 -9.99 3.37 4.95
CA PHE A 21 -10.41 4.50 5.77
C PHE A 21 -9.32 4.93 6.76
N LEU A 22 -8.67 3.96 7.42
CA LEU A 22 -7.55 4.24 8.33
C LEU A 22 -6.36 4.88 7.59
N TYR A 23 -5.99 4.38 6.40
CA TYR A 23 -4.91 4.96 5.61
C TYR A 23 -5.20 6.38 5.15
N ILE A 24 -6.44 6.67 4.76
CA ILE A 24 -6.87 8.04 4.41
C ILE A 24 -6.80 8.94 5.64
N GLN A 25 -7.28 8.50 6.80
CA GLN A 25 -7.19 9.28 8.04
C GLN A 25 -5.74 9.57 8.43
N ILE A 26 -4.86 8.57 8.32
CA ILE A 26 -3.42 8.72 8.54
C ILE A 26 -2.89 9.81 7.59
N LEU A 27 -3.17 9.75 6.29
CA LEU A 27 -2.75 10.76 5.32
C LEU A 27 -3.28 12.18 5.63
N ILE A 28 -4.53 12.30 6.08
CA ILE A 28 -5.13 13.58 6.46
C ILE A 28 -4.46 14.15 7.71
N GLU A 29 -4.31 13.33 8.76
CA GLU A 29 -3.63 13.70 10.01
C GLU A 29 -2.18 14.08 9.76
N LEU A 30 -1.50 13.34 8.89
CA LEU A 30 -0.18 13.70 8.40
C LEU A 30 -0.27 15.07 7.71
N CYS A 31 -0.98 15.22 6.60
CA CYS A 31 -1.05 16.48 5.84
C CYS A 31 -1.37 17.70 6.72
N HIS A 32 -2.29 17.56 7.67
CA HIS A 32 -2.66 18.63 8.58
C HIS A 32 -1.50 19.03 9.52
N LYS A 33 -0.75 18.03 10.01
CA LYS A 33 0.40 18.25 10.89
C LYS A 33 1.69 18.62 10.15
N ASN A 34 1.76 18.40 8.85
CA ASN A 34 2.92 18.76 8.00
C ASN A 34 3.17 20.29 7.92
N ARG A 35 2.26 21.12 8.46
CA ARG A 35 2.50 22.56 8.69
C ARG A 35 3.43 22.87 9.88
N LEU A 36 3.71 21.89 10.73
CA LEU A 36 4.64 22.01 11.85
C LEU A 36 6.00 21.40 11.45
N VAL A 37 7.07 22.17 11.56
CA VAL A 37 8.47 21.83 11.19
C VAL A 37 8.98 20.50 11.78
N VAL A 38 8.29 19.95 12.78
CA VAL A 38 8.56 18.67 13.44
C VAL A 38 8.37 17.45 12.50
N TYR A 39 7.73 17.63 11.33
CA TYR A 39 7.35 16.54 10.43
C TYR A 39 8.25 16.32 9.20
N ASP A 40 9.37 17.04 9.06
CA ASP A 40 10.37 16.79 8.01
C ASP A 40 11.35 15.63 8.35
N SER A 41 10.89 14.66 9.14
CA SER A 41 11.70 13.49 9.49
C SER A 41 11.56 12.40 8.44
N PHE A 42 12.66 11.70 8.15
CA PHE A 42 12.68 10.51 7.27
C PHE A 42 11.56 9.53 7.62
N PHE A 43 11.35 9.28 8.90
CA PHE A 43 10.32 8.37 9.40
C PHE A 43 8.90 8.77 8.93
N TYR A 44 8.59 10.05 8.94
CA TYR A 44 7.28 10.54 8.54
C TYR A 44 7.06 10.49 7.02
N ARG A 45 8.10 10.85 6.25
CA ARG A 45 8.09 10.69 4.78
C ARG A 45 7.86 9.24 4.38
N MET A 46 8.49 8.29 5.08
CA MET A 46 8.29 6.86 4.86
C MET A 46 6.86 6.41 5.17
N ILE A 47 6.25 6.86 6.28
CA ILE A 47 4.84 6.56 6.60
C ILE A 47 3.89 7.09 5.53
N CYS A 48 4.12 8.32 5.06
CA CYS A 48 3.29 8.92 4.02
C CYS A 48 3.40 8.13 2.71
N SER A 49 4.63 7.82 2.28
CA SER A 49 4.89 6.98 1.11
C SER A 49 4.18 5.63 1.22
N GLN A 50 4.28 4.97 2.37
CA GLN A 50 3.69 3.65 2.58
C GLN A 50 2.16 3.70 2.56
N SER A 51 1.56 4.75 3.14
CA SER A 51 0.11 4.97 3.10
C SER A 51 -0.39 5.18 1.66
N ILE A 52 0.39 5.86 0.81
CA ILE A 52 0.05 6.04 -0.61
C ILE A 52 0.08 4.70 -1.36
N PHE A 53 1.10 3.88 -1.14
CA PHE A 53 1.19 2.54 -1.76
C PHE A 53 0.07 1.61 -1.28
N ASP A 54 -0.30 1.68 0.00
CA ASP A 54 -1.40 0.88 0.55
C ASP A 54 -2.75 1.28 -0.08
N ILE A 55 -3.01 2.59 -0.25
CA ILE A 55 -4.20 3.08 -0.95
C ILE A 55 -4.19 2.68 -2.43
N SER A 56 -3.07 2.86 -3.13
CA SER A 56 -2.99 2.51 -4.56
C SER A 56 -3.21 1.02 -4.79
N TYR A 57 -2.63 0.18 -3.94
CA TYR A 57 -2.82 -1.26 -3.97
C TYR A 57 -4.29 -1.63 -3.79
N VAL A 58 -4.97 -1.05 -2.79
CA VAL A 58 -6.41 -1.32 -2.56
C VAL A 58 -7.26 -0.88 -3.76
N ILE A 59 -6.98 0.27 -4.36
CA ILE A 59 -7.70 0.73 -5.55
C ILE A 59 -7.55 -0.27 -6.71
N VAL A 60 -6.32 -0.70 -7.01
CA VAL A 60 -6.07 -1.66 -8.09
C VAL A 60 -6.70 -3.02 -7.77
N TYR A 61 -6.67 -3.46 -6.52
CA TYR A 61 -7.34 -4.68 -6.07
C TYR A 61 -8.85 -4.64 -6.34
N PHE A 62 -9.53 -3.53 -6.03
CA PHE A 62 -10.96 -3.37 -6.31
C PHE A 62 -11.28 -3.33 -7.81
N VAL A 63 -10.42 -2.67 -8.60
CA VAL A 63 -10.66 -2.48 -10.05
C VAL A 63 -10.35 -3.74 -10.86
N VAL A 64 -9.42 -4.57 -10.40
CA VAL A 64 -8.87 -5.65 -11.22
C VAL A 64 -9.06 -7.03 -10.63
N GLU A 65 -8.71 -7.24 -9.36
CA GLU A 65 -8.74 -8.58 -8.75
C GLU A 65 -10.19 -9.02 -8.50
N ILE A 66 -11.05 -8.15 -7.96
CA ILE A 66 -12.46 -8.51 -7.69
C ILE A 66 -13.23 -8.88 -8.97
N PRO A 67 -13.12 -8.12 -10.08
CA PRO A 67 -13.82 -8.46 -11.31
C PRO A 67 -13.36 -9.78 -11.96
N GLN A 68 -12.15 -10.28 -11.66
CA GLN A 68 -11.65 -11.55 -12.20
C GLN A 68 -12.46 -12.76 -11.78
N ASP A 69 -13.21 -12.68 -10.68
CA ASP A 69 -14.03 -13.77 -10.18
C ASP A 69 -15.51 -13.63 -10.59
N TRP A 70 -15.87 -12.62 -11.38
CA TRP A 70 -17.21 -12.45 -11.93
C TRP A 70 -17.30 -13.00 -13.37
N PRO A 71 -18.07 -14.08 -13.61
CA PRO A 71 -18.20 -14.67 -14.95
C PRO A 71 -18.66 -13.67 -16.03
N SER A 72 -19.43 -12.66 -15.64
CA SER A 72 -19.89 -11.58 -16.53
C SER A 72 -18.75 -10.66 -17.02
N MET A 73 -17.62 -10.61 -16.32
CA MET A 73 -16.45 -9.80 -16.66
C MET A 73 -15.43 -10.57 -17.49
N TYR A 74 -15.57 -11.89 -17.64
CA TYR A 74 -14.62 -12.72 -18.40
C TYR A 74 -14.43 -12.27 -19.85
N PRO A 75 -15.47 -11.85 -20.60
CA PRO A 75 -15.27 -11.34 -21.96
C PRO A 75 -14.40 -10.07 -22.00
N LEU A 76 -14.54 -9.20 -21.00
CA LEU A 76 -13.73 -7.97 -20.88
C LEU A 76 -12.27 -8.33 -20.56
N LEU A 77 -12.06 -9.19 -19.56
CA LEU A 77 -10.72 -9.63 -19.13
C LEU A 77 -9.98 -10.37 -20.24
N MET A 78 -10.67 -11.28 -20.94
CA MET A 78 -10.09 -11.99 -22.09
C MET A 78 -9.78 -11.05 -23.25
N GLY A 79 -10.60 -10.03 -23.47
CA GLY A 79 -10.33 -8.97 -24.46
C GLY A 79 -9.11 -8.11 -24.11
N MET A 80 -8.76 -7.99 -22.83
CA MET A 80 -7.61 -7.21 -22.37
C MET A 80 -6.27 -7.95 -22.47
N ASN A 81 -6.25 -9.27 -22.66
CA ASN A 81 -5.02 -10.07 -22.72
C ASN A 81 -4.06 -9.65 -23.85
N GLY A 82 -4.55 -9.03 -24.92
CA GLY A 82 -3.73 -8.51 -26.02
C GLY A 82 -3.17 -7.10 -25.77
N THR A 83 -3.46 -6.48 -24.63
CA THR A 83 -3.07 -5.10 -24.32
C THR A 83 -1.93 -5.05 -23.29
N VAL A 84 -1.37 -3.86 -23.05
CA VAL A 84 -0.36 -3.64 -22.00
C VAL A 84 -0.96 -3.62 -20.58
N ILE A 85 -2.29 -3.56 -20.46
CA ILE A 85 -2.97 -3.34 -19.17
C ILE A 85 -2.69 -4.47 -18.16
N PRO A 86 -2.79 -5.77 -18.52
CA PRO A 86 -2.46 -6.85 -17.59
C PRO A 86 -1.02 -6.78 -17.08
N GLN A 87 -0.06 -6.43 -17.95
CA GLN A 87 1.34 -6.29 -17.58
C GLN A 87 1.55 -5.14 -16.59
N LEU A 88 0.88 -4.00 -16.81
CA LEU A 88 0.94 -2.84 -15.92
C LEU A 88 0.35 -3.15 -14.55
N ILE A 89 -0.75 -3.90 -14.50
CA ILE A 89 -1.38 -4.36 -13.26
C ILE A 89 -0.39 -5.22 -12.47
N TYR A 90 0.18 -6.26 -13.08
CA TYR A 90 1.15 -7.12 -12.41
C TYR A 90 2.36 -6.31 -11.92
N ALA A 91 2.90 -5.43 -12.77
CA ALA A 91 4.02 -4.57 -12.40
C ALA A 91 3.68 -3.68 -11.20
N HIS A 92 2.48 -3.08 -11.17
CA HIS A 92 2.02 -2.26 -10.06
C HIS A 92 1.90 -3.07 -8.76
N THR A 93 1.32 -4.26 -8.83
CA THR A 93 1.18 -5.18 -7.68
C THR A 93 2.55 -5.52 -7.08
N TYR A 94 3.51 -5.94 -7.91
CA TYR A 94 4.86 -6.24 -7.43
C TYR A 94 5.60 -5.02 -6.91
N LEU A 95 5.43 -3.86 -7.55
CA LEU A 95 6.01 -2.61 -7.08
C LEU A 95 5.50 -2.25 -5.68
N CYS A 96 4.19 -2.35 -5.44
CA CYS A 96 3.58 -2.07 -4.14
C CYS A 96 4.12 -3.02 -3.05
N LEU A 97 4.20 -4.32 -3.33
CA LEU A 97 4.73 -5.31 -2.40
C LEU A 97 6.20 -5.04 -2.03
N ILE A 98 7.03 -4.74 -3.03
CA ILE A 98 8.44 -4.40 -2.81
C ILE A 98 8.55 -3.10 -2.00
N ALA A 99 7.77 -2.07 -2.36
CA ALA A 99 7.77 -0.80 -1.67
C ALA A 99 7.34 -0.92 -0.20
N GLN A 100 6.33 -1.75 0.11
CA GLN A 100 5.89 -2.04 1.47
C GLN A 100 6.99 -2.76 2.27
N CYS A 101 7.58 -3.82 1.72
CA CYS A 101 8.67 -4.56 2.37
C CYS A 101 9.87 -3.64 2.66
N LEU A 102 10.28 -2.84 1.68
CA LEU A 102 11.35 -1.86 1.84
C LEU A 102 10.98 -0.76 2.84
N GLY A 103 9.73 -0.29 2.84
CA GLY A 103 9.23 0.71 3.78
C GLY A 103 9.33 0.26 5.23
N VAL A 104 8.80 -0.93 5.54
CA VAL A 104 8.84 -1.51 6.88
C VAL A 104 10.27 -1.76 7.35
N THR A 105 11.11 -2.32 6.48
CA THR A 105 12.52 -2.62 6.81
C THR A 105 13.31 -1.34 7.08
N MET A 106 13.19 -0.32 6.23
CA MET A 106 13.84 0.97 6.43
C MET A 106 13.37 1.67 7.71
N MET A 107 12.07 1.67 8.00
CA MET A 107 11.55 2.24 9.25
C MET A 107 12.06 1.49 10.49
N SER A 108 12.16 0.16 10.42
CA SER A 108 12.69 -0.67 11.50
C SER A 108 14.17 -0.39 11.75
N VAL A 109 14.98 -0.31 10.69
CA VAL A 109 16.40 0.07 10.77
C VAL A 109 16.55 1.50 11.31
N SER A 110 15.75 2.45 10.83
CA SER A 110 15.78 3.83 11.31
C SER A 110 15.51 3.92 12.82
N ARG A 111 14.51 3.17 13.32
CA ARG A 111 14.21 3.10 14.76
C ARG A 111 15.34 2.43 15.56
N MET A 112 15.89 1.33 15.04
CA MET A 112 17.02 0.64 15.67
C MET A 112 18.24 1.57 15.81
N LEU A 113 18.61 2.28 14.73
CA LEU A 113 19.72 3.21 14.75
C LEU A 113 19.51 4.35 15.74
N LEU A 114 18.27 4.85 15.85
CA LEU A 114 17.93 5.93 16.78
C LEU A 114 18.07 5.50 18.25
N ILE A 115 17.80 4.23 18.56
CA ILE A 115 17.92 3.66 19.92
C ILE A 115 19.36 3.25 20.23
N CYS A 116 20.00 2.50 19.34
CA CYS A 116 21.34 1.93 19.57
C CYS A 116 22.47 2.95 19.36
N HIS A 117 22.28 3.94 18.50
CA HIS A 117 23.30 4.93 18.13
C HIS A 117 22.76 6.36 18.09
N PRO A 118 22.33 6.93 19.23
CA PRO A 118 21.76 8.28 19.28
C PRO A 118 22.75 9.39 18.85
N SER A 119 24.06 9.14 18.92
CA SER A 119 25.12 10.08 18.52
C SER A 119 25.27 10.24 17.00
N LEU A 120 24.92 9.22 16.21
CA LEU A 120 24.98 9.26 14.73
C LEU A 120 23.94 10.22 14.12
N ARG A 121 22.90 10.58 14.88
CA ARG A 121 21.85 11.52 14.45
C ARG A 121 22.34 12.97 14.31
N ARG A 122 23.42 13.37 15.00
CA ARG A 122 23.91 14.76 14.95
C ARG A 122 24.64 15.13 13.66
N THR A 123 24.99 14.17 12.82
CA THR A 123 25.83 14.40 11.62
C THR A 123 25.05 14.33 10.30
N ILE A 124 23.76 13.99 10.34
CA ILE A 124 22.90 13.76 9.14
C ILE A 124 21.65 14.68 9.19
N VAL A 125 21.73 15.81 9.89
CA VAL A 125 20.76 16.91 9.81
C VAL A 125 21.44 18.08 9.12
#